data_AF-A0A954TTW3-F1
#
_entry.id   AF-A0A954TTW3-F1
#
_cell.length_a   1.000
_cell.length_b   1.000
_cell.length_c   1.000
_cell.angle_alpha   90.00
_cell.angle_beta   90.00
_cell.angle_gamma   90.00
#
_symmetry.space_group_name_H-M   'P 1'
#
loop_
_entity.id
_entity.type
_entity.pdbx_description
1 polymer ?
#
loop_
_entity_poly.entity_id
_entity_poly.type
_entity_poly.pdbx_seq_one_letter_code
_entity_poly.pdbx_strand_id
1 'polypeptide(L)'
;MANVDDTIAIRSPARPQFGINAMLWATFVIALALGYLRQFNSPNLFASAAIVLVTAAVIGVLIGWPVKRIGDTTYWSVVITTAAFLSVSGDAAAPAVFRYAWSAVGMLAGAACGAIPPGQLPRRVFFGAVAGGAGMLVCSMAMTVYDLEWVFDLICAPIVGGLVAVLIELILWLERQRYSPRYVTASWLLCAVILGNLLVPLVLA
;
A
#
# COMPACT_ATOMS: atom_id res chain seq x y z
N MET A 1 42.21 -30.58 28.20
CA MET A 1 42.56 -30.22 26.81
C MET A 1 41.66 -31.01 25.88
N ALA A 2 41.02 -30.32 24.93
CA ALA A 2 40.00 -30.78 23.97
C ALA A 2 38.63 -31.17 24.58
N ASN A 3 37.47 -30.80 24.04
CA ASN A 3 37.17 -30.01 22.85
C ASN A 3 35.87 -29.23 23.09
N VAL A 4 35.93 -27.92 22.87
CA VAL A 4 34.77 -27.03 22.84
C VAL A 4 34.09 -27.26 21.49
N ASP A 5 33.38 -28.37 21.38
CA ASP A 5 32.45 -28.63 20.27
C ASP A 5 31.03 -28.19 20.67
N ASP A 6 30.92 -27.08 21.39
CA ASP A 6 29.72 -26.22 21.35
C ASP A 6 29.68 -25.57 19.97
N THR A 7 29.37 -26.39 18.97
CA THR A 7 28.77 -25.95 17.73
C THR A 7 27.42 -25.36 18.10
N ILE A 8 27.46 -24.11 18.55
CA ILE A 8 26.34 -23.19 18.52
C ILE A 8 25.97 -23.14 17.05
N ALA A 9 25.05 -24.03 16.67
CA ALA A 9 24.30 -23.93 15.45
C ALA A 9 23.61 -22.58 15.58
N ILE A 10 24.23 -21.56 14.99
CA ILE A 10 23.61 -20.29 14.68
C ILE A 10 22.46 -20.69 13.76
N ARG A 11 21.31 -21.04 14.37
CA ARG A 11 20.05 -21.18 13.67
C ARG A 11 19.94 -19.87 12.94
N SER A 12 20.10 -19.89 11.62
CA SER A 12 19.78 -18.72 10.82
C SER A 12 18.37 -18.34 11.25
N PRO A 13 18.12 -17.10 11.70
CA PRO A 13 16.78 -16.73 12.12
C PRO A 13 15.91 -17.00 10.92
N ALA A 14 15.01 -17.99 11.06
CA ALA A 14 14.14 -18.43 10.00
C ALA A 14 13.49 -17.17 9.43
N ARG A 15 13.84 -16.81 8.19
CA ARG A 15 13.27 -15.65 7.53
C ARG A 15 11.76 -15.84 7.66
N PRO A 16 11.02 -14.92 8.30
CA PRO A 16 9.59 -15.10 8.48
C PRO A 16 8.98 -15.20 7.09
N GLN A 17 8.71 -16.44 6.68
CA GLN A 17 7.84 -16.73 5.55
C GLN A 17 6.52 -16.04 5.86
N PHE A 18 5.87 -15.48 4.84
CA PHE A 18 4.52 -14.97 4.98
C PHE A 18 3.65 -16.08 5.59
N GLY A 19 3.39 -15.97 6.89
CA GLY A 19 2.56 -16.95 7.59
C GLY A 19 1.17 -16.91 6.99
N ILE A 20 0.46 -18.04 7.03
CA ILE A 20 -0.94 -18.17 6.57
C ILE A 20 -1.80 -17.01 7.10
N ASN A 21 -1.54 -16.55 8.32
CA ASN A 21 -2.21 -15.39 8.92
C ASN A 21 -2.08 -14.10 8.09
N ALA A 22 -0.91 -13.80 7.52
CA ALA A 22 -0.72 -12.60 6.71
C ALA A 22 -1.49 -12.68 5.39
N MET A 23 -1.57 -13.87 4.79
CA MET A 23 -2.41 -14.10 3.60
C MET A 23 -3.89 -13.96 3.94
N LEU A 24 -4.36 -14.60 5.02
CA LEU A 24 -5.75 -14.51 5.47
C LEU A 24 -6.17 -13.07 5.78
N TRP A 25 -5.32 -12.29 6.44
CA TRP A 25 -5.61 -10.88 6.73
C TRP A 25 -5.62 -10.00 5.49
N ALA A 26 -4.70 -10.22 4.54
CA ALA A 26 -4.74 -9.53 3.25
C ALA A 26 -6.02 -9.87 2.48
N THR A 27 -6.42 -11.15 2.44
CA THR A 27 -7.68 -11.59 1.83
C THR A 27 -8.89 -10.99 2.54
N PHE A 28 -8.90 -10.94 3.87
CA PHE A 28 -9.96 -10.33 4.66
C PHE A 28 -10.10 -8.84 4.34
N VAL A 29 -8.99 -8.11 4.31
CA VAL A 29 -8.93 -6.69 3.94
C VAL A 29 -9.49 -6.45 2.54
N ILE A 30 -9.05 -7.25 1.57
CA ILE A 30 -9.51 -7.14 0.17
C ILE A 30 -11.00 -7.46 0.10
N ALA A 31 -11.47 -8.50 0.77
CA ALA A 31 -12.88 -8.86 0.81
C ALA A 31 -13.74 -7.76 1.45
N LEU A 32 -13.26 -7.13 2.52
CA LEU A 32 -13.95 -6.03 3.19
C LEU A 32 -13.99 -4.77 2.31
N ALA A 33 -12.87 -4.44 1.65
CA ALA A 33 -12.79 -3.36 0.66
C ALA A 33 -13.76 -3.57 -0.52
N LEU A 34 -13.76 -4.77 -1.09
CA LEU A 34 -14.67 -5.15 -2.19
C LEU A 34 -16.14 -5.17 -1.75
N GLY A 35 -16.40 -5.60 -0.51
CA GLY A 35 -17.74 -5.58 0.10
C GLY A 35 -18.26 -4.15 0.29
N TYR A 36 -17.41 -3.23 0.73
CA TYR A 36 -17.73 -1.81 0.81
C TYR A 36 -18.02 -1.21 -0.57
N LEU A 37 -17.15 -1.48 -1.56
CA LEU A 37 -17.33 -0.97 -2.92
C LEU A 37 -18.61 -1.47 -3.59
N ARG A 38 -19.07 -2.67 -3.24
CA ARG A 38 -20.35 -3.23 -3.74
C ARG A 38 -21.57 -2.43 -3.31
N GLN A 39 -21.49 -1.62 -2.24
CA GLN A 39 -22.58 -0.73 -1.83
C GLN A 39 -22.80 0.41 -2.82
N PHE A 40 -21.75 0.83 -3.52
CA PHE A 40 -21.87 1.74 -4.65
C PHE A 40 -22.39 0.92 -5.82
N ASN A 41 -23.64 1.17 -6.23
CA ASN A 41 -24.41 0.38 -7.19
C ASN A 41 -23.89 0.51 -8.66
N SER A 42 -22.56 0.56 -8.85
CA SER A 42 -21.86 0.69 -10.12
C SER A 42 -21.12 -0.60 -10.45
N PRO A 43 -21.54 -1.35 -11.49
CA PRO A 43 -20.93 -2.64 -11.84
C PRO A 43 -19.45 -2.50 -12.25
N ASN A 44 -19.02 -1.31 -12.68
CA ASN A 44 -17.65 -1.07 -13.11
C ASN A 44 -16.68 -0.89 -11.94
N LEU A 45 -17.13 -0.39 -10.78
CA LEU A 45 -16.27 -0.10 -9.63
C LEU A 45 -15.62 -1.36 -9.05
N PHE A 46 -16.41 -2.44 -8.93
CA PHE A 46 -15.90 -3.72 -8.43
C PHE A 46 -14.85 -4.31 -9.38
N ALA A 47 -15.11 -4.30 -10.69
CA ALA A 47 -14.17 -4.80 -11.69
C ALA A 47 -12.88 -3.96 -11.73
N SER A 48 -13.00 -2.63 -11.67
CA SER A 48 -11.85 -1.71 -11.59
C SER A 48 -10.98 -1.99 -10.37
N ALA A 49 -11.58 -2.19 -9.19
CA ALA A 49 -10.86 -2.51 -7.97
C ALA A 49 -10.09 -3.84 -8.09
N ALA A 50 -10.74 -4.88 -8.61
CA ALA A 50 -10.09 -6.16 -8.82
C ALA A 50 -8.87 -6.07 -9.77
N ILE A 51 -9.02 -5.36 -10.90
CA ILE A 51 -7.92 -5.14 -11.86
C ILE A 51 -6.76 -4.40 -11.19
N VAL A 52 -7.07 -3.32 -10.47
CA VAL A 52 -6.07 -2.51 -9.76
C VAL A 52 -5.29 -3.34 -8.73
N LEU A 53 -5.97 -4.18 -7.95
CA LEU A 53 -5.33 -5.02 -6.94
C LEU A 53 -4.44 -6.12 -7.55
N VAL A 54 -4.89 -6.75 -8.64
CA VAL A 54 -4.08 -7.71 -9.39
C VAL A 54 -2.84 -7.01 -9.96
N THR A 55 -3.00 -5.82 -10.52
CA THR A 55 -1.89 -5.03 -11.07
C THR A 55 -0.92 -4.64 -9.96
N ALA A 56 -1.41 -4.28 -8.77
CA ALA A 56 -0.58 -3.97 -7.62
C ALA A 56 0.25 -5.18 -7.16
N ALA A 57 -0.37 -6.36 -7.12
CA ALA A 57 0.36 -7.57 -6.80
C ALA A 57 1.48 -7.85 -7.82
N VAL A 58 1.20 -7.71 -9.12
CA VAL A 58 2.20 -7.89 -10.18
C VAL A 58 3.35 -6.88 -10.05
N ILE A 59 3.05 -5.59 -9.89
CA ILE A 59 4.08 -4.56 -9.72
C ILE A 59 4.91 -4.78 -8.46
N GLY A 60 4.28 -5.16 -7.35
CA GLY A 60 4.97 -5.51 -6.12
C GLY A 60 5.92 -6.69 -6.29
N VAL A 61 5.55 -7.71 -7.06
CA VAL A 61 6.44 -8.83 -7.42
C VAL A 61 7.59 -8.37 -8.29
N LEU A 62 7.32 -7.59 -9.34
CA LEU A 62 8.33 -7.11 -10.29
C LEU A 62 9.39 -6.22 -9.61
N ILE A 63 8.97 -5.30 -8.75
CA ILE A 63 9.88 -4.42 -8.00
C ILE A 63 10.61 -5.22 -6.90
N GLY A 64 9.95 -6.19 -6.27
CA GLY A 64 10.53 -6.98 -5.19
C GLY A 64 11.49 -8.08 -5.60
N TRP A 65 11.38 -8.56 -6.84
CA TRP A 65 12.23 -9.60 -7.39
C TRP A 65 13.73 -9.25 -7.35
N PRO A 66 14.21 -8.12 -7.92
CA PRO A 66 15.63 -7.78 -7.94
C PRO A 66 16.21 -7.56 -6.53
N VAL A 67 15.39 -7.10 -5.58
CA VAL A 67 15.82 -6.83 -4.19
C VAL A 67 15.61 -8.02 -3.24
N LYS A 68 15.11 -9.16 -3.75
CA LYS A 68 14.82 -10.39 -2.98
C LYS A 68 13.86 -10.17 -1.80
N ARG A 69 12.92 -9.23 -1.93
CA ARG A 69 11.93 -8.87 -0.90
C ARG A 69 10.49 -8.87 -1.42
N ILE A 70 10.21 -9.82 -2.30
CA ILE A 70 8.93 -10.02 -3.01
C ILE A 70 7.73 -9.97 -2.06
N GLY A 71 7.81 -10.63 -0.91
CA GLY A 71 6.69 -10.67 0.03
C GLY A 71 6.33 -9.28 0.56
N ASP A 72 7.32 -8.54 1.09
CA ASP A 72 7.08 -7.23 1.69
C ASP A 72 6.64 -6.20 0.64
N THR A 73 7.23 -6.23 -0.55
CA THR A 73 6.89 -5.31 -1.65
C THR A 73 5.49 -5.56 -2.17
N THR A 74 5.12 -6.82 -2.38
CA THR A 74 3.78 -7.21 -2.84
C THR A 74 2.73 -6.86 -1.79
N TYR A 75 3.00 -7.18 -0.53
CA TYR A 75 2.09 -6.86 0.57
C TYR A 75 1.83 -5.35 0.69
N TRP A 76 2.88 -4.53 0.77
CA TRP A 76 2.71 -3.09 0.91
C TRP A 76 2.14 -2.43 -0.35
N SER A 77 2.47 -2.93 -1.54
CA SER A 77 1.84 -2.46 -2.78
C SER A 77 0.33 -2.69 -2.73
N VAL A 78 -0.12 -3.92 -2.46
CA VAL A 78 -1.55 -4.25 -2.41
C VAL A 78 -2.28 -3.49 -1.31
N VAL A 79 -1.74 -3.43 -0.09
CA VAL A 79 -2.38 -2.74 1.05
C VAL A 79 -2.53 -1.24 0.79
N ILE A 80 -1.46 -0.57 0.35
CA ILE A 80 -1.50 0.87 0.10
C ILE A 80 -2.34 1.19 -1.13
N THR A 81 -2.28 0.39 -2.20
CA THR A 81 -3.20 0.55 -3.33
C THR A 81 -4.65 0.39 -2.92
N THR A 82 -4.97 -0.61 -2.08
CA THR A 82 -6.35 -0.81 -1.57
C THR A 82 -6.81 0.45 -0.82
N ALA A 83 -5.98 0.95 0.09
CA ALA A 83 -6.29 2.16 0.85
C ALA A 83 -6.49 3.36 -0.08
N ALA A 84 -5.57 3.60 -1.03
CA ALA A 84 -5.66 4.70 -1.97
C ALA A 84 -6.91 4.62 -2.85
N PHE A 85 -7.19 3.45 -3.44
CA PHE A 85 -8.38 3.24 -4.27
C PHE A 85 -9.67 3.48 -3.47
N LEU A 86 -9.75 2.99 -2.23
CA LEU A 86 -10.91 3.21 -1.38
C LEU A 86 -11.11 4.69 -1.02
N SER A 87 -10.03 5.40 -0.65
CA SER A 87 -10.10 6.83 -0.29
C SER A 87 -10.69 7.69 -1.40
N VAL A 88 -10.38 7.38 -2.66
CA VAL A 88 -10.87 8.15 -3.82
C VAL A 88 -12.17 7.61 -4.43
N SER A 89 -12.56 6.37 -4.08
CA SER A 89 -13.81 5.77 -4.56
C SER A 89 -15.04 6.20 -3.76
N GLY A 90 -14.85 6.83 -2.60
CA GLY A 90 -15.94 7.42 -1.82
C GLY A 90 -16.59 8.63 -2.50
N ASP A 91 -15.87 9.28 -3.42
CA ASP A 91 -16.39 10.37 -4.23
C ASP A 91 -17.08 9.83 -5.50
N ALA A 92 -18.40 9.93 -5.54
CA ALA A 92 -19.21 9.49 -6.67
C ALA A 92 -18.99 10.34 -7.93
N ALA A 93 -18.56 11.60 -7.79
CA ALA A 93 -18.33 12.52 -8.90
C ALA A 93 -16.93 12.33 -9.54
N ALA A 94 -16.00 11.71 -8.82
CA ALA A 94 -14.63 11.54 -9.31
C ALA A 94 -14.57 10.64 -10.56
N PRO A 95 -13.91 11.07 -11.65
CA PRO A 95 -13.78 10.29 -12.87
C PRO A 95 -12.93 9.03 -12.66
N ALA A 96 -13.12 8.02 -13.51
CA ALA A 96 -12.41 6.74 -13.36
C ALA A 96 -10.87 6.92 -13.41
N VAL A 97 -10.36 7.81 -14.26
CA VAL A 97 -8.92 8.05 -14.40
C VAL A 97 -8.31 8.59 -13.11
N PHE A 98 -9.03 9.42 -12.36
CA PHE A 98 -8.61 9.90 -11.03
C PHE A 98 -8.39 8.74 -10.06
N ARG A 99 -9.31 7.76 -10.05
CA ARG A 99 -9.19 6.57 -9.21
C ARG A 99 -7.99 5.71 -9.60
N TYR A 100 -7.76 5.54 -10.90
CA TYR A 100 -6.59 4.81 -11.40
C TYR A 100 -5.28 5.52 -11.09
N ALA A 101 -5.23 6.85 -11.19
CA ALA A 101 -4.04 7.64 -10.91
C ALA A 101 -3.60 7.51 -9.45
N TRP A 102 -4.52 7.72 -8.50
CA TRP A 102 -4.24 7.54 -7.08
C TRP A 102 -3.91 6.08 -6.71
N SER A 103 -4.47 5.13 -7.43
CA SER A 103 -4.12 3.71 -7.27
C SER A 103 -2.70 3.40 -7.73
N ALA A 104 -2.25 4.02 -8.83
CA ALA A 104 -0.89 3.91 -9.31
C ALA A 104 0.11 4.52 -8.31
N VAL A 105 -0.23 5.67 -7.70
CA VAL A 105 0.53 6.26 -6.58
C VAL A 105 0.68 5.24 -5.44
N GLY A 106 -0.44 4.69 -4.95
CA GLY A 106 -0.40 3.73 -3.85
C GLY A 106 0.40 2.47 -4.18
N MET A 107 0.29 2.00 -5.42
CA MET A 107 0.97 0.80 -5.92
C MET A 107 2.48 0.97 -5.94
N LEU A 108 2.96 2.04 -6.56
CA LEU A 108 4.38 2.31 -6.72
C LEU A 108 5.01 2.75 -5.41
N ALA A 109 4.36 3.63 -4.65
CA ALA A 109 4.86 4.04 -3.33
C ALA A 109 4.91 2.84 -2.36
N GLY A 110 3.85 2.03 -2.29
CA GLY A 110 3.81 0.83 -1.48
C GLY A 110 4.89 -0.18 -1.86
N ALA A 111 5.08 -0.44 -3.16
CA ALA A 111 6.12 -1.34 -3.65
C ALA A 111 7.54 -0.82 -3.37
N ALA A 112 7.81 0.46 -3.67
CA ALA A 112 9.11 1.09 -3.45
C ALA A 112 9.48 1.13 -1.96
N CYS A 113 8.55 1.48 -1.08
CA CYS A 113 8.77 1.45 0.36
C CYS A 113 8.97 0.02 0.88
N GLY A 114 8.22 -0.96 0.35
CA GLY A 114 8.40 -2.38 0.70
C GLY A 114 9.76 -2.93 0.30
N ALA A 115 10.38 -2.40 -0.76
CA ALA A 115 11.69 -2.84 -1.24
C ALA A 115 12.81 -2.49 -0.25
N ILE A 116 12.66 -1.41 0.51
CA ILE A 116 13.71 -0.85 1.38
C ILE A 116 13.65 -1.49 2.77
N PRO A 117 14.75 -2.00 3.35
CA PRO A 117 14.73 -2.63 4.67
C PRO A 117 14.26 -1.67 5.78
N PRO A 118 13.70 -2.21 6.89
CA PRO A 118 13.27 -1.40 8.02
C PRO A 118 14.46 -0.64 8.64
N GLY A 119 14.21 0.53 9.22
CA GLY A 119 15.22 1.37 9.86
C GLY A 119 15.93 2.36 8.91
N GLN A 120 15.56 2.41 7.63
CA GLN A 120 16.11 3.35 6.64
C GLN A 120 15.08 4.42 6.23
N LEU A 121 14.53 5.14 7.21
CA LEU A 121 13.46 6.12 6.99
C LEU A 121 13.77 7.15 5.89
N PRO A 122 14.95 7.81 5.85
CA PRO A 122 15.21 8.83 4.81
C PRO A 122 15.14 8.26 3.39
N ARG A 123 15.67 7.05 3.19
CA ARG A 123 15.61 6.36 1.90
C ARG A 123 14.16 5.99 1.56
N ARG A 124 13.42 5.44 2.52
CA ARG A 124 12.00 5.11 2.35
C ARG A 124 11.17 6.31 1.92
N VAL A 125 11.36 7.45 2.60
CA VAL A 125 10.65 8.70 2.28
C VAL A 125 11.01 9.17 0.88
N PHE A 126 12.31 9.21 0.54
CA PHE A 126 12.75 9.64 -0.79
C PHE A 126 12.16 8.77 -1.90
N PHE A 127 12.34 7.46 -1.82
CA PHE A 127 11.84 6.55 -2.86
C PHE A 127 10.30 6.47 -2.87
N GLY A 128 9.65 6.56 -1.71
CA GLY A 128 8.18 6.64 -1.62
C GLY A 128 7.64 7.89 -2.31
N ALA A 129 8.26 9.05 -2.08
CA ALA A 129 7.87 10.30 -2.72
C ALA A 129 8.11 10.27 -4.24
N VAL A 130 9.29 9.81 -4.68
CA VAL A 130 9.60 9.67 -6.11
C VAL A 130 8.64 8.70 -6.79
N ALA A 131 8.36 7.55 -6.18
CA ALA A 131 7.45 6.55 -6.73
C ALA A 131 6.00 7.04 -6.76
N GLY A 132 5.56 7.78 -5.74
CA GLY A 132 4.25 8.41 -5.71
C GLY A 132 4.09 9.44 -6.82
N GLY A 133 5.06 10.35 -6.98
CA GLY A 133 5.10 11.31 -8.08
C GLY A 133 5.10 10.63 -9.45
N ALA A 134 5.91 9.58 -9.63
CA ALA A 134 5.98 8.82 -10.87
C ALA A 134 4.63 8.16 -11.21
N GLY A 135 3.91 7.63 -10.22
CA GLY A 135 2.58 7.03 -10.43
C GLY A 135 1.57 8.03 -10.97
N MET A 136 1.51 9.21 -10.38
CA MET A 136 0.63 10.28 -10.85
C MET A 136 1.06 10.80 -12.23
N LEU A 137 2.37 10.94 -12.46
CA LEU A 137 2.93 11.42 -13.74
C LEU A 137 2.64 10.46 -14.91
N VAL A 138 2.75 9.14 -14.69
CA VAL A 138 2.43 8.15 -15.73
C VAL A 138 0.96 8.24 -16.12
N CYS A 139 0.06 8.47 -15.16
CA CYS A 139 -1.35 8.64 -15.45
C CYS A 139 -1.66 9.99 -16.09
N SER A 140 -0.95 11.07 -15.73
CA SER A 140 -1.14 12.39 -16.34
C SER A 140 -0.71 12.40 -17.82
N MET A 141 0.29 11.59 -18.21
CA MET A 141 0.68 11.45 -19.61
C MET A 141 -0.41 10.84 -20.50
N ALA A 142 -1.35 10.09 -19.91
CA ALA A 142 -2.49 9.52 -20.62
C ALA A 142 -3.68 10.50 -20.72
N MET A 143 -3.57 11.69 -20.12
CA MET A 143 -4.64 12.70 -20.11
C MET A 143 -4.41 13.79 -21.15
N THR A 144 -5.50 14.19 -21.79
CA THR A 144 -5.51 15.24 -22.83
C THR A 144 -5.91 16.62 -22.29
N VAL A 145 -6.41 16.71 -21.05
CA VAL A 145 -6.84 17.96 -20.41
C VAL A 145 -6.12 18.11 -19.08
N TYR A 146 -5.46 19.24 -18.88
CA TYR A 146 -4.72 19.58 -17.66
C TYR A 146 -5.49 20.66 -16.89
N ASP A 147 -6.40 20.23 -16.02
CA ASP A 147 -7.09 21.14 -15.09
C ASP A 147 -6.22 21.44 -13.87
N LEU A 148 -6.55 22.53 -13.17
CA LEU A 148 -5.78 23.00 -11.99
C LEU A 148 -5.77 21.97 -10.85
N GLU A 149 -6.83 21.16 -10.75
CA GLU A 149 -6.94 20.03 -9.81
C GLU A 149 -5.86 18.96 -10.08
N TRP A 150 -5.58 18.66 -11.34
CA TRP A 150 -4.54 17.69 -11.71
C TRP A 150 -3.13 18.15 -11.37
N VAL A 151 -2.86 19.46 -11.49
CA VAL A 151 -1.57 20.04 -11.08
C VAL A 151 -1.40 19.93 -9.56
N PHE A 152 -2.47 20.18 -8.82
CA PHE A 152 -2.47 20.00 -7.37
C PHE A 152 -2.18 18.54 -6.99
N ASP A 153 -2.87 17.58 -7.61
CA ASP A 153 -2.65 16.16 -7.38
C ASP A 153 -1.22 15.71 -7.73
N LEU A 154 -0.62 16.26 -8.78
CA LEU A 154 0.75 15.97 -9.18
C LEU A 154 1.76 16.43 -8.13
N ILE A 155 1.49 17.54 -7.42
CA ILE A 155 2.31 18.03 -6.31
C ILE A 155 2.03 17.22 -5.03
N CYS A 156 0.78 16.85 -4.79
CA CYS A 156 0.38 16.09 -3.62
C CYS A 156 0.87 14.64 -3.66
N ALA A 157 0.91 13.99 -4.82
CA ALA A 157 1.29 12.59 -4.94
C ALA A 157 2.69 12.26 -4.36
N PRO A 158 3.76 13.04 -4.63
CA PRO A 158 5.04 12.86 -3.94
C PRO A 158 4.96 13.04 -2.42
N ILE A 159 4.20 14.02 -1.93
CA ILE A 159 4.04 14.28 -0.50
C ILE A 159 3.36 13.09 0.16
N VAL A 160 2.26 12.62 -0.42
CA VAL A 160 1.53 11.43 0.04
C VAL A 160 2.41 10.18 0.00
N GLY A 161 3.19 9.99 -1.06
CA GLY A 161 4.15 8.89 -1.16
C GLY A 161 5.21 8.92 -0.04
N GLY A 162 5.70 10.11 0.32
CA GLY A 162 6.59 10.29 1.47
C GLY A 162 5.92 9.98 2.80
N LEU A 163 4.66 10.40 2.99
CA LEU A 163 3.88 10.11 4.20
C LEU A 163 3.56 8.62 4.34
N VAL A 164 3.24 7.93 3.24
CA VAL A 164 3.09 6.47 3.21
C VAL A 164 4.37 5.79 3.72
N ALA A 165 5.53 6.30 3.34
CA ALA A 165 6.80 5.76 3.80
C ALA A 165 6.99 5.90 5.32
N VAL A 166 6.63 7.05 5.88
CA VAL A 166 6.63 7.30 7.33
C VAL A 166 5.67 6.35 8.04
N LEU A 167 4.45 6.20 7.51
CA LEU A 167 3.43 5.31 8.05
C LEU A 167 3.91 3.85 8.08
N ILE A 168 4.48 3.36 6.98
CA ILE A 168 5.00 1.98 6.92
C ILE A 168 6.14 1.80 7.92
N GLU A 169 7.06 2.76 8.04
CA GLU A 169 8.15 2.66 9.01
C GLU A 169 7.63 2.67 10.46
N LEU A 170 6.61 3.48 10.76
CA LEU A 170 5.94 3.49 12.06
C LEU A 170 5.32 2.13 12.39
N ILE A 171 4.65 1.50 11.42
CA ILE A 171 4.07 0.15 11.58
C ILE A 171 5.17 -0.88 11.83
N LEU A 172 6.25 -0.85 11.06
CA LEU A 172 7.39 -1.76 11.23
C LEU A 172 8.14 -1.50 12.54
N TRP A 173 8.16 -0.27 13.03
CA TRP A 173 8.68 0.07 14.35
C TRP A 173 7.80 -0.51 15.46
N LEU A 174 6.47 -0.39 15.36
CA LEU A 174 5.53 -0.99 16.31
C LEU A 174 5.61 -2.52 16.33
N GLU A 175 5.76 -3.16 15.16
CA GLU A 175 5.96 -4.62 15.05
C GLU A 175 7.21 -5.06 15.81
N ARG A 176 8.32 -4.30 15.69
CA ARG A 176 9.57 -4.55 16.41
C ARG A 176 9.45 -4.36 17.92
N GLN A 177 8.63 -3.41 18.38
CA GLN A 177 8.54 -3.01 19.79
C GLN A 177 7.48 -3.80 20.60
N ARG A 178 6.32 -4.13 20.02
CA ARG A 178 5.16 -4.62 20.78
C ARG A 178 4.68 -6.03 20.44
N TYR A 179 5.44 -6.83 19.68
CA TYR A 179 5.02 -8.15 19.16
C TYR A 179 3.67 -8.14 18.41
N SER A 180 3.13 -6.96 18.08
CA SER A 180 1.89 -6.86 17.33
C SER A 180 2.18 -7.17 15.86
N PRO A 181 1.53 -8.18 15.28
CA PRO A 181 1.80 -8.52 13.89
C PRO A 181 1.41 -7.38 12.95
N ARG A 182 2.25 -7.07 11.96
CA ARG A 182 2.03 -6.02 10.95
C ARG A 182 0.71 -6.10 10.19
N TYR A 183 0.12 -7.29 10.06
CA TYR A 183 -1.17 -7.48 9.40
C TYR A 183 -2.34 -6.93 10.22
N VAL A 184 -2.23 -6.92 11.55
CA VAL A 184 -3.27 -6.35 12.42
C VAL A 184 -3.31 -4.83 12.25
N THR A 185 -2.16 -4.16 12.35
CA THR A 185 -2.06 -2.70 12.20
C THR A 185 -2.42 -2.21 10.80
N ALA A 186 -2.06 -2.95 9.75
CA ALA A 186 -2.50 -2.65 8.39
C ALA A 186 -4.04 -2.77 8.23
N SER A 187 -4.65 -3.77 8.86
CA SER A 187 -6.10 -3.95 8.84
C SER A 187 -6.82 -2.83 9.58
N TRP A 188 -6.29 -2.39 10.73
CA TRP A 188 -6.78 -1.20 11.43
C TRP A 188 -6.70 0.07 10.57
N LEU A 189 -5.62 0.23 9.79
CA LEU A 189 -5.48 1.35 8.87
C LEU A 189 -6.60 1.36 7.81
N LEU A 190 -6.90 0.21 7.22
CA LEU A 190 -7.95 0.09 6.22
C LEU A 190 -9.34 0.26 6.82
N CYS A 191 -9.58 -0.26 8.02
CA CYS A 191 -10.79 0.04 8.78
C CYS A 191 -10.92 1.55 9.04
N ALA A 192 -9.82 2.24 9.37
CA ALA A 192 -9.83 3.69 9.57
C ALA A 192 -10.15 4.46 8.28
N VAL A 193 -9.64 4.02 7.12
CA VAL A 193 -10.00 4.61 5.81
C VAL A 193 -11.50 4.43 5.52
N ILE A 194 -12.04 3.23 5.75
CA ILE A 194 -13.45 2.94 5.51
C ILE A 194 -14.35 3.74 6.47
N LEU A 195 -14.01 3.78 7.75
CA LEU A 195 -14.70 4.61 8.73
C LEU A 195 -14.64 6.09 8.35
N GLY A 196 -13.48 6.58 7.90
CA GLY A 196 -13.31 7.94 7.40
C GLY A 196 -14.28 8.22 6.25
N ASN A 197 -14.30 7.38 5.22
CA ASN A 197 -15.24 7.52 4.09
C ASN A 197 -16.71 7.49 4.52
N LEU A 198 -17.08 6.66 5.49
CA LEU A 198 -18.44 6.60 6.03
C LEU A 198 -18.82 7.84 6.84
N LEU A 199 -17.83 8.54 7.43
CA LEU A 199 -18.04 9.76 8.21
C LEU A 199 -18.12 11.02 7.34
N VAL A 200 -17.57 11.03 6.12
CA VAL A 200 -17.59 12.20 5.22
C VAL A 200 -19.01 12.77 5.02
N PRO A 201 -20.05 11.98 4.71
CA PRO A 201 -21.41 12.48 4.56
C PRO A 201 -21.99 13.08 5.85
N LEU A 202 -21.55 12.63 7.02
CA LEU A 202 -22.03 13.13 8.31
C LEU A 202 -21.38 14.46 8.70
N VAL A 203 -20.14 14.71 8.26
CA VAL A 203 -19.41 15.97 8.55
C VAL A 203 -19.80 17.08 7.58
N LEU A 204 -20.16 16.71 6.34
CA LEU A 204 -20.53 17.66 5.29
C LEU A 204 -22.05 17.94 5.22
N ALA A 205 -22.85 17.27 6.04
CA ALA A 205 -24.30 17.51 6.20
C ALA A 205 -24.58 18.59 7.23
#